data_AF-A0A947BNA1-F1
#
_entry.id   AF-A0A947BNA1-F1
#
_cell.length_a   1.000
_cell.length_b   1.000
_cell.length_c   1.000
_cell.angle_alpha   90.00
_cell.angle_beta   90.00
_cell.angle_gamma   90.00
#
_symmetry.space_group_name_H-M   'P 1'
#
loop_
_entity.id
_entity.type
_entity.pdbx_description
1 polymer ?
#
loop_
_entity_poly.entity_id
_entity_poly.type
_entity_poly.pdbx_seq_one_letter_code
_entity_poly.pdbx_strand_id
1 'polypeptide(L)'
;MSTQENKNAALARKLVLIVFGMFGFGFAMVPLYDLVCDVTGINRAGASDSGGRVALEDVIHGGVDKSRLITVEFDITLNADLPWAVKPEVKRIQVHPGKAYEVMF
;
A
#
# COMPACT_ATOMS: atom_id res chain seq x y z
N MET A 1 53.69 2.85 -20.04
CA MET A 1 52.89 2.64 -18.81
C MET A 1 51.57 3.43 -18.80
N SER A 2 51.27 4.28 -19.80
CA SER A 2 50.11 5.21 -19.83
C SER A 2 48.81 4.65 -20.45
N THR A 3 48.83 3.50 -21.12
CA THR A 3 47.63 2.93 -21.77
C THR A 3 46.70 2.20 -20.81
N GLN A 4 47.18 1.80 -19.62
CA GLN A 4 46.37 1.09 -18.61
C GLN A 4 45.48 2.06 -17.79
N GLU A 5 45.96 3.28 -17.51
CA GLU A 5 45.26 4.27 -16.70
C GLU A 5 43.91 4.70 -17.34
N ASN A 6 43.90 4.93 -18.65
CA ASN A 6 42.69 5.30 -19.39
C ASN A 6 41.65 4.17 -19.48
N LYS A 7 42.10 2.90 -19.53
CA LYS A 7 41.19 1.74 -19.54
C LYS A 7 40.56 1.53 -18.17
N ASN A 8 41.33 1.69 -17.11
CA ASN A 8 40.82 1.59 -15.74
C ASN A 8 39.82 2.72 -15.42
N ALA A 9 40.09 3.94 -15.88
CA ALA A 9 39.15 5.06 -15.76
C ALA A 9 37.84 4.82 -16.56
N ALA A 10 37.94 4.27 -17.78
CA ALA A 10 36.77 3.90 -18.58
C ALA A 10 35.95 2.78 -17.93
N LEU A 11 36.61 1.77 -17.35
CA LEU A 11 35.96 0.70 -16.59
C LEU A 11 35.28 1.27 -15.34
N ALA A 12 35.98 2.06 -14.52
CA ALA A 12 35.42 2.69 -13.32
C ALA A 12 34.16 3.52 -13.65
N ARG A 13 34.20 4.31 -14.73
CA ARG A 13 33.03 5.09 -15.18
C ARG A 13 31.85 4.20 -15.58
N LYS A 14 32.13 3.05 -16.21
CA LYS A 14 31.10 2.08 -16.60
C LYS A 14 30.48 1.40 -15.37
N LEU A 15 31.28 1.04 -14.37
CA LEU A 15 30.78 0.48 -13.12
C LEU A 15 29.90 1.48 -12.36
N VAL A 16 30.32 2.75 -12.28
CA VAL A 16 29.51 3.80 -11.61
C VAL A 16 28.16 3.99 -12.29
N LEU A 17 28.12 4.04 -13.63
CA LEU A 17 26.85 4.14 -14.37
C LEU A 17 25.92 2.95 -14.10
N ILE A 18 26.46 1.72 -14.01
CA ILE A 18 25.68 0.52 -13.70
C ILE A 18 25.10 0.61 -12.28
N VAL A 19 25.90 1.05 -11.30
CA VAL A 19 25.46 1.20 -9.92
C VAL A 19 24.28 2.17 -9.83
N PHE A 20 24.39 3.37 -10.43
CA PHE A 20 23.28 4.31 -10.48
C PHE A 20 22.07 3.75 -11.22
N GLY A 21 22.27 2.96 -12.28
CA GLY A 21 21.21 2.25 -12.98
C GLY A 21 20.47 1.25 -12.10
N MET A 22 21.19 0.47 -11.28
CA MET A 22 20.59 -0.51 -10.35
C MET A 22 19.78 0.17 -9.25
N PHE A 23 20.32 1.24 -8.66
CA PHE A 23 19.59 2.03 -7.66
C PHE A 23 18.37 2.73 -8.26
N GLY A 24 18.51 3.32 -9.45
CA GLY A 24 17.40 3.92 -10.19
C GLY A 24 16.30 2.91 -10.51
N PHE A 25 16.66 1.69 -10.91
CA PHE A 25 15.70 0.61 -11.14
C PHE A 25 14.97 0.18 -9.87
N GLY A 26 15.70 0.02 -8.75
CA GLY A 26 15.07 -0.29 -7.46
C GLY A 26 14.10 0.79 -6.99
N PHE A 27 14.42 2.07 -7.21
CA PHE A 27 13.51 3.18 -6.89
C PHE A 27 12.30 3.22 -7.83
N ALA A 28 12.51 3.03 -9.14
CA ALA A 28 11.46 3.02 -10.15
C ALA A 28 10.51 1.81 -10.04
N MET A 29 10.93 0.76 -9.35
CA MET A 29 10.14 -0.44 -9.13
C MET A 29 8.85 -0.15 -8.35
N VAL A 30 8.89 0.75 -7.35
CA VAL A 30 7.71 1.13 -6.56
C VAL A 30 6.59 1.73 -7.44
N PRO A 31 6.80 2.86 -8.16
CA PRO A 31 5.74 3.43 -8.99
C PRO A 31 5.35 2.55 -10.19
N LEU A 32 6.27 1.70 -10.68
CA LEU A 32 5.95 0.74 -11.73
C LEU A 32 4.96 -0.33 -11.24
N TYR A 33 5.14 -0.83 -10.02
CA TYR A 33 4.17 -1.75 -9.42
C TYR A 33 2.82 -1.08 -9.22
N ASP A 34 2.79 0.17 -8.79
CA ASP A 34 1.55 0.94 -8.63
C ASP A 34 0.80 1.09 -9.96
N LEU A 35 1.51 1.41 -11.05
CA LEU A 35 0.95 1.51 -12.40
C LEU A 35 0.36 0.17 -12.88
N VAL A 36 1.06 -0.93 -12.61
CA VAL A 36 0.57 -2.27 -12.94
C VAL A 36 -0.69 -2.59 -12.13
N CYS A 37 -0.74 -2.25 -10.84
CA CYS A 37 -1.92 -2.43 -10.00
C CYS A 37 -3.12 -1.59 -10.46
N ASP A 38 -2.89 -0.38 -10.98
CA ASP A 38 -3.94 0.48 -11.53
C ASP A 38 -4.51 -0.07 -12.85
N VAL A 39 -3.64 -0.45 -13.79
CA VAL A 39 -4.06 -1.01 -15.08
C VAL A 39 -4.78 -2.35 -14.92
N THR A 40 -4.30 -3.20 -14.01
CA THR A 40 -4.92 -4.52 -13.77
C THR A 40 -6.15 -4.44 -12.86
N GLY A 41 -6.32 -3.35 -12.10
CA GLY A 41 -7.44 -3.14 -11.19
C GLY A 41 -7.41 -4.02 -9.94
N ILE A 42 -6.28 -4.69 -9.64
CA ILE A 42 -6.22 -5.77 -8.65
C ILE A 42 -6.02 -5.26 -7.21
N ASN A 43 -5.55 -4.02 -6.97
CA ASN A 43 -5.27 -3.56 -5.60
C ASN A 43 -5.34 -2.03 -5.39
N ARG A 44 -6.54 -1.47 -5.18
CA ARG A 44 -6.68 -0.18 -4.45
C ARG A 44 -6.61 -0.33 -2.92
N ALA A 45 -6.32 -1.52 -2.39
CA ALA A 45 -6.33 -1.78 -0.95
C ALA A 45 -5.05 -1.34 -0.21
N GLY A 46 -4.00 -0.92 -0.91
CA GLY A 46 -2.70 -0.57 -0.30
C GLY A 46 -2.07 0.75 -0.75
N ALA A 47 -2.68 1.48 -1.70
CA ALA A 47 -2.14 2.71 -2.28
C ALA A 47 -2.78 4.00 -1.72
N SER A 48 -3.43 3.91 -0.54
CA SER A 48 -3.57 5.08 0.32
C SER A 48 -2.44 5.00 1.33
N ASP A 49 -1.50 5.93 1.21
CA ASP A 49 -0.33 6.13 2.05
C ASP A 49 -0.44 5.53 3.46
N SER A 50 0.47 4.61 3.77
CA SER A 50 0.78 4.22 5.14
C SER A 50 -0.40 3.62 5.94
N GLY A 51 -0.70 2.35 5.67
CA GLY A 51 -1.32 1.44 6.63
C GLY A 51 -2.78 1.73 6.95
N GLY A 52 -3.71 1.34 6.08
CA GLY A 52 -5.13 1.14 6.43
C GLY A 52 -5.88 2.35 7.01
N ARG A 53 -5.26 3.53 7.01
CA ARG A 53 -5.90 4.78 7.37
C ARG A 53 -6.40 5.36 6.06
N VAL A 54 -7.72 5.32 5.85
CA VAL A 54 -8.34 6.31 4.97
C VAL A 54 -7.77 7.66 5.42
N ALA A 55 -7.06 8.35 4.53
CA ALA A 55 -6.53 9.67 4.83
C ALA A 55 -7.70 10.47 5.41
N LEU A 56 -7.56 10.94 6.65
CA LEU A 56 -8.65 11.62 7.36
C LEU A 56 -9.20 12.79 6.51
N GLU A 57 -8.33 13.34 5.66
CA GLU A 57 -8.61 14.37 4.66
C GLU A 57 -9.71 13.96 3.67
N ASP A 58 -9.73 12.73 3.14
CA ASP A 58 -10.80 12.28 2.22
C ASP A 58 -12.16 12.16 2.94
N VAL A 59 -12.16 11.78 4.22
CA VAL A 59 -13.38 11.75 5.05
C VAL A 59 -13.87 13.16 5.36
N ILE A 60 -12.95 14.11 5.56
CA ILE A 60 -13.27 15.51 5.87
C ILE A 60 -13.79 16.26 4.64
N HIS A 61 -13.30 15.96 3.44
CA HIS A 61 -13.73 16.65 2.21
C HIS A 61 -14.99 16.07 1.56
N GLY A 62 -15.32 14.80 1.80
CA GLY A 62 -16.48 14.12 1.18
C GLY A 62 -17.84 14.31 1.86
N GLY A 63 -17.87 14.78 3.12
CA GLY A 63 -19.10 14.89 3.91
C GLY A 63 -19.77 13.54 4.23
N VAL A 64 -20.77 13.55 5.13
CA VAL A 64 -21.54 12.34 5.46
C VAL A 64 -22.67 12.14 4.46
N ASP A 65 -22.64 11.05 3.70
CA ASP A 65 -23.70 10.67 2.78
C ASP A 65 -24.84 9.96 3.53
N LYS A 66 -25.93 10.68 3.78
CA LYS A 66 -27.13 10.14 4.46
C LYS A 66 -28.09 9.42 3.51
N SER A 67 -27.89 9.51 2.19
CA SER A 67 -28.81 8.94 1.19
C SER A 67 -28.62 7.44 1.01
N ARG A 68 -27.41 6.93 1.31
CA ARG A 68 -27.06 5.53 1.18
C ARG A 68 -26.81 4.90 2.53
N LEU A 69 -27.30 3.67 2.68
CA LEU A 69 -27.06 2.82 3.83
C LEU A 69 -26.31 1.58 3.34
N ILE A 70 -25.11 1.35 3.86
CA ILE A 70 -24.28 0.19 3.50
C ILE A 70 -24.20 -0.76 4.70
N THR A 71 -24.13 -2.06 4.44
CA THR A 71 -23.91 -3.06 5.49
C THR A 71 -22.44 -3.44 5.50
N VAL A 72 -21.80 -3.31 6.66
CA VAL A 72 -20.43 -3.77 6.91
C VAL A 72 -20.51 -5.05 7.71
N GLU A 73 -19.82 -6.10 7.22
CA GLU A 73 -19.71 -7.39 7.88
C GLU A 73 -18.28 -7.58 8.39
N PHE A 74 -18.16 -7.99 9.65
CA PHE A 74 -16.89 -8.22 10.30
C PHE A 74 -16.59 -9.72 10.31
N ASP A 75 -15.61 -10.11 9.50
CA ASP A 75 -15.13 -11.49 9.41
C ASP A 75 -13.77 -11.63 10.12
N ILE A 76 -13.62 -12.68 10.92
CA ILE A 76 -12.38 -12.97 11.65
C ILE A 76 -11.92 -14.37 11.29
N THR A 77 -10.75 -14.47 10.68
CA THR A 77 -10.07 -15.74 10.42
C THR A 77 -8.91 -15.89 11.41
N LEU A 78 -8.92 -16.98 12.19
CA LEU A 78 -7.89 -17.28 13.19
C LEU A 78 -6.97 -18.40 12.70
N ASN A 79 -5.67 -18.29 13.01
CA ASN A 79 -4.74 -19.39 12.81
C ASN A 79 -5.01 -20.47 13.86
N ALA A 80 -5.14 -21.72 13.43
CA ALA A 80 -5.50 -22.86 14.29
C ALA A 80 -4.46 -23.16 15.40
N ASP A 81 -3.21 -22.73 15.23
CA ASP A 81 -2.11 -22.95 16.17
C ASP A 81 -2.08 -21.94 17.34
N LEU A 82 -2.94 -20.92 17.32
CA LEU A 82 -3.03 -19.91 18.39
C LEU A 82 -4.20 -20.25 19.34
N PRO A 83 -4.00 -20.26 20.68
CA PRO A 83 -5.03 -20.60 21.66
C PRO A 83 -6.03 -19.46 21.91
N TRP A 84 -6.26 -18.57 20.94
CA TRP A 84 -7.12 -17.40 21.10
C TRP A 84 -8.51 -17.64 20.51
N ALA A 85 -9.54 -17.19 21.22
CA ALA A 85 -10.93 -17.21 20.76
C ALA A 85 -11.44 -15.77 20.61
N VAL A 86 -11.00 -15.09 19.55
CA VAL A 86 -11.47 -13.73 19.23
C VAL A 86 -12.74 -13.83 18.37
N LYS A 87 -13.77 -13.06 18.73
CA LYS A 87 -15.05 -13.03 18.00
C LYS A 87 -15.61 -11.61 18.03
N PRO A 88 -16.12 -11.09 16.91
CA PRO A 88 -16.67 -9.74 16.92
C PRO A 88 -17.89 -9.68 17.84
N GLU A 89 -18.04 -8.59 18.60
CA GLU A 89 -19.24 -8.38 19.43
C GLU A 89 -20.48 -8.20 18.53
N VAL A 90 -20.29 -7.53 17.38
CA VAL A 90 -21.32 -7.31 16.37
C VAL A 90 -20.83 -7.81 15.02
N LYS A 91 -21.52 -8.78 14.42
CA LYS A 91 -21.14 -9.34 13.11
C LYS A 91 -21.44 -8.41 11.93
N ARG A 92 -22.50 -7.61 12.01
CA ARG A 92 -22.95 -6.73 10.94
C ARG A 92 -23.49 -5.42 11.49
N ILE A 93 -23.09 -4.32 10.87
CA ILE A 93 -23.63 -2.98 11.17
C ILE A 93 -24.07 -2.30 9.88
N GLN A 94 -25.08 -1.45 9.97
CA GLN A 94 -25.48 -0.56 8.88
C GLN A 94 -24.89 0.83 9.13
N VAL A 95 -24.19 1.37 8.15
CA VAL A 95 -23.48 2.63 8.27
C VAL A 95 -23.75 3.55 7.10
N HIS A 96 -23.70 4.84 7.38
CA HIS A 96 -23.60 5.89 6.38
C HIS A 96 -22.13 6.15 6.04
N PRO A 97 -21.74 6.12 4.76
CA PRO A 97 -20.39 6.46 4.32
C PRO A 97 -19.96 7.86 4.80
N GLY A 98 -18.71 7.98 5.25
CA GLY A 98 -18.13 9.23 5.75
C GLY A 98 -18.42 9.55 7.22
N LYS A 99 -19.28 8.77 7.90
CA LYS A 99 -19.48 8.89 9.36
C LYS A 99 -18.59 7.90 10.11
N ALA A 100 -17.94 8.35 11.18
CA ALA A 100 -17.16 7.49 12.06
C ALA A 100 -18.07 6.62 12.96
N TYR A 101 -17.73 5.35 13.10
CA TYR A 101 -18.40 4.38 13.98
C TYR A 101 -17.33 3.62 14.78
N GLU A 102 -17.63 3.31 16.03
CA GLU A 102 -16.78 2.52 16.91
C GLU A 102 -17.40 1.13 17.09
N VAL A 103 -16.57 0.08 17.04
CA VAL A 103 -16.97 -1.32 17.22
C VAL A 103 -15.92 -2.06 18.03
N MET A 104 -16.38 -3.04 18.83
CA MET A 104 -15.53 -3.87 19.68
C MET A 104 -15.45 -5.32 19.15
N PHE A 105 -14.35 -6.00 19.48
CA PHE A 105 -13.97 -7.34 19.03
C PHE A 105 -13.45 -8.21 20.18
#